data_AF-A0AAU7UJ66-F1
#
_entry.id   AF-A0AAU7UJ66-F1
#
_cell.length_a   1.000
_cell.length_b   1.000
_cell.length_c   1.000
_cell.angle_alpha   90.00
_cell.angle_beta   90.00
_cell.angle_gamma   90.00
#
_symmetry.space_group_name_H-M   'P 1'
#
loop_
_entity.id
_entity.type
_entity.pdbx_description
1 polymer ?
#
loop_
_entity_poly.entity_id
_entity_poly.type
_entity_poly.pdbx_seq_one_letter_code
_entity_poly.pdbx_strand_id
1 'polypeptide(L)'
;MSTHHVVPPYLLDALAERGGERFPRAARAARSCRRSDESSRNLRAEGLRYTPVGKAEDGAGESGSPSTRRSVGVDAKAGVNRLIHDAQGTETLPGVLVRSEGEEPVSDEAVNEAYDGLGASYSLFAEAFGRNSLDGNGMPLIASVHYGQDYDNAFFDGRLMVFGDGDDEVFTGFTGSLSIIGHELSHGVISHTADLEYFGQPGALNEHCADVFGALTDQHDSGQDAGDASWLIGAGIFTSEVTGKALRSMLAPGTAYDDDVLGTDPQPDHMDRFVTTESDNGGVHLNSGIPNRAFALAATRLGGPAWETVGQVWFAVLTGSDITTGTDFAGFAALTIAEAVAAFGEGSDVHDALVQSWDAVGVTHAAGRGNVGSSW
;
A
#
# COMPACT_ATOMS: atom_id res chain seq x y z
N MET A 1 14.22 3.26 3.99
CA MET A 1 12.82 3.45 3.54
C MET A 1 12.86 3.79 2.06
N SER A 2 12.23 2.95 1.25
CA SER A 2 12.08 3.13 -0.20
C SER A 2 10.99 4.15 -0.50
N THR A 3 10.96 4.71 -1.71
CA THR A 3 9.75 5.37 -2.24
C THR A 3 8.93 4.29 -2.92
N HIS A 4 7.66 4.24 -2.58
CA HIS A 4 6.70 3.28 -3.10
C HIS A 4 5.74 4.06 -3.98
N HIS A 5 5.69 3.73 -5.27
CA HIS A 5 4.97 4.52 -6.27
C HIS A 5 3.82 3.67 -6.84
N VAL A 6 2.57 4.11 -6.74
CA VAL A 6 1.43 3.28 -7.16
C VAL A 6 1.41 2.95 -8.65
N VAL A 7 1.84 3.89 -9.51
CA VAL A 7 1.96 3.68 -10.95
C VAL A 7 3.33 3.06 -11.25
N PRO A 8 3.35 1.83 -11.78
CA PRO A 8 4.58 1.10 -11.96
C PRO A 8 5.41 1.65 -13.13
N PRO A 9 6.75 1.55 -13.09
CA PRO A 9 7.62 2.07 -14.12
C PRO A 9 7.30 1.58 -15.54
N TYR A 10 6.90 0.31 -15.70
CA TYR A 10 6.60 -0.26 -17.02
C TYR A 10 5.42 0.41 -17.73
N LEU A 11 4.45 0.96 -16.97
CA LEU A 11 3.27 1.64 -17.53
C LEU A 11 3.64 3.05 -17.97
N LEU A 12 4.43 3.76 -17.16
CA LEU A 12 5.01 5.05 -17.53
C LEU A 12 5.96 4.92 -18.74
N ASP A 13 6.77 3.86 -18.81
CA ASP A 13 7.64 3.59 -19.95
C ASP A 13 6.80 3.32 -21.22
N ALA A 14 5.73 2.53 -21.12
CA ALA A 14 4.77 2.31 -22.20
C ALA A 14 4.18 3.63 -22.75
N LEU A 15 3.72 4.53 -21.86
CA LEU A 15 3.22 5.85 -22.22
C LEU A 15 4.29 6.72 -22.89
N ALA A 16 5.48 6.74 -22.31
CA ALA A 16 6.59 7.52 -22.83
C ALA A 16 7.01 7.08 -24.25
N GLU A 17 6.96 5.78 -24.53
CA GLU A 17 7.38 5.19 -25.80
C GLU A 17 6.29 5.22 -26.88
N ARG A 18 5.05 4.88 -26.51
CA ARG A 18 3.94 4.64 -27.47
C ARG A 18 2.88 5.73 -27.47
N GLY A 19 2.78 6.53 -26.40
CA GLY A 19 1.73 7.53 -26.24
C GLY A 19 1.86 8.75 -27.14
N GLY A 20 2.99 8.96 -27.82
CA GLY A 20 3.26 10.22 -28.52
C GLY A 20 2.24 10.66 -29.58
N GLU A 21 1.52 9.71 -30.20
CA GLU A 21 0.48 10.02 -31.19
C GLU A 21 -0.91 10.20 -30.55
N ARG A 22 -1.32 9.29 -29.66
CA ARG A 22 -2.65 9.26 -29.06
C ARG A 22 -2.77 10.13 -27.80
N PHE A 23 -1.74 10.11 -26.95
CA PHE A 23 -1.66 10.78 -25.65
C PHE A 23 -0.35 11.60 -25.53
N PRO A 24 -0.20 12.68 -26.30
CA PRO A 24 1.04 13.44 -26.33
C PRO A 24 1.36 14.17 -25.01
N ARG A 25 0.37 14.55 -24.20
CA ARG A 25 0.56 15.12 -22.86
C ARG A 25 0.98 14.01 -21.90
N ALA A 26 0.26 12.89 -21.84
CA ALA A 26 0.62 11.72 -21.02
C ALA A 26 2.04 11.23 -21.32
N ALA A 27 2.43 11.16 -22.60
CA ALA A 27 3.78 10.74 -22.97
C ALA A 27 4.87 11.69 -22.44
N ARG A 28 4.60 13.01 -22.35
CA ARG A 28 5.53 13.98 -21.75
C ARG A 28 5.52 13.90 -20.23
N ALA A 29 4.33 13.80 -19.64
CA ALA A 29 4.10 13.62 -18.22
C ALA A 29 4.85 12.39 -17.69
N ALA A 30 4.64 11.22 -18.31
CA ALA A 30 5.34 9.99 -17.99
C ALA A 30 6.88 10.13 -18.04
N ARG A 31 7.44 10.78 -19.07
CA ARG A 31 8.90 11.05 -19.14
C ARG A 31 9.38 11.98 -18.02
N SER A 32 8.55 12.93 -17.58
CA SER A 32 8.90 13.81 -16.47
C SER A 32 8.83 13.06 -15.14
N CYS A 33 7.71 12.37 -14.90
CA CYS A 33 7.46 11.53 -13.74
C CYS A 33 8.59 10.52 -13.53
N ARG A 34 9.01 9.76 -14.56
CA ARG A 34 10.14 8.81 -14.47
C ARG A 34 11.43 9.45 -13.97
N ARG A 35 11.75 10.69 -14.39
CA ARG A 35 12.94 11.42 -13.93
C ARG A 35 12.79 11.87 -12.48
N SER A 36 11.61 12.38 -12.10
CA SER A 36 11.33 12.81 -10.73
C SER A 36 11.37 11.62 -9.76
N ASP A 37 10.83 10.47 -10.15
CA ASP A 37 10.86 9.21 -9.39
C ASP A 37 12.30 8.69 -9.21
N GLU A 38 13.13 8.78 -10.25
CA GLU A 38 14.55 8.44 -10.16
C GLU A 38 15.32 9.40 -9.25
N SER A 39 15.06 10.70 -9.35
CA SER A 39 15.67 11.72 -8.50
C SER A 39 15.32 11.50 -7.02
N SER A 40 14.04 11.26 -6.72
CA SER A 40 13.55 10.98 -5.37
C SER A 40 14.16 9.72 -4.77
N ARG A 41 14.34 8.66 -5.58
CA ARG A 41 15.05 7.44 -5.16
C ARG A 41 16.53 7.70 -4.86
N ASN A 42 17.21 8.48 -5.70
CA ASN A 42 18.64 8.79 -5.54
C ASN A 42 18.93 9.67 -4.32
N LEU A 43 18.16 10.75 -4.10
CA LEU A 43 18.34 11.64 -2.95
C LEU A 43 18.22 10.93 -1.60
N ARG A 44 17.45 9.83 -1.55
CA ARG A 44 17.30 9.01 -0.33
C ARG A 44 18.40 7.97 -0.16
N ALA A 45 18.93 7.41 -1.25
CA ALA A 45 20.15 6.60 -1.17
C ALA A 45 21.33 7.38 -0.54
N GLU A 46 21.34 8.70 -0.70
CA GLU A 46 22.32 9.62 -0.11
C GLU A 46 22.01 10.04 1.34
N GLY A 47 20.92 9.56 1.95
CA GLY A 47 20.63 9.71 3.38
C GLY A 47 20.16 11.10 3.83
N LEU A 48 19.76 11.96 2.90
CA LEU A 48 19.21 13.29 3.21
C LEU A 48 17.81 13.15 3.82
N ARG A 49 17.77 13.17 5.17
CA ARG A 49 16.55 13.16 5.98
C ARG A 49 16.04 14.60 6.15
N TYR A 50 14.75 14.80 5.98
CA TYR A 50 14.10 15.99 6.53
C TYR A 50 13.85 15.80 8.02
N THR A 51 14.33 16.73 8.83
CA THR A 51 13.97 16.87 10.23
C THR A 51 12.74 17.77 10.32
N PRO A 52 11.63 17.36 10.94
CA PRO A 52 10.49 18.24 11.13
C PRO A 52 10.90 19.52 11.85
N VAL A 53 10.42 20.68 11.38
CA VAL A 53 10.61 21.96 12.06
C VAL A 53 9.83 21.94 13.39
N GLY A 54 10.55 21.66 14.48
CA GLY A 54 10.37 22.23 15.81
C GLY A 54 9.11 21.86 16.62
N LYS A 55 9.27 20.91 17.56
CA LYS A 55 9.00 21.27 18.96
C LYS A 55 10.10 22.25 19.38
N ALA A 56 9.71 23.38 19.96
CA ALA A 56 10.63 24.37 20.48
C ALA A 56 11.65 23.73 21.43
N GLU A 57 12.93 24.03 21.19
CA GLU A 57 14.02 23.74 22.12
C GLU A 57 13.86 24.63 23.36
N ASP A 58 13.65 24.00 24.52
CA ASP A 58 14.00 24.60 25.80
C ASP A 58 15.08 23.71 26.45
N GLY A 59 16.31 24.22 26.46
CA GLY A 59 17.45 23.58 27.10
C GLY A 59 17.49 23.85 28.60
N ALA A 60 17.82 22.83 29.40
CA ALA A 60 18.93 22.82 30.37
C ALA A 60 18.78 21.70 31.43
N GLY A 61 19.83 20.88 31.59
CA GLY A 61 20.37 20.56 32.92
C GLY A 61 19.98 19.25 33.63
N GLU A 62 20.91 18.29 33.60
CA GLU A 62 21.39 17.41 34.69
C GLU A 62 20.66 16.12 35.15
N SER A 63 21.37 15.02 34.91
CA SER A 63 21.59 13.75 35.64
C SER A 63 20.65 13.23 36.74
N GLY A 64 20.24 11.96 36.58
CA GLY A 64 19.84 11.06 37.68
C GLY A 64 19.05 9.81 37.24
N SER A 65 19.64 8.62 37.34
CA SER A 65 18.96 7.29 37.23
C SER A 65 18.59 6.75 38.63
N PRO A 66 17.85 5.62 38.77
CA PRO A 66 16.58 5.20 38.16
C PRO A 66 15.53 4.75 39.22
N SER A 67 14.35 4.30 38.76
CA SER A 67 13.31 3.50 39.46
C SER A 67 12.12 4.26 40.08
N THR A 68 10.93 4.06 39.51
CA THR A 68 9.87 3.24 40.13
C THR A 68 8.72 3.03 39.15
N ARG A 69 8.29 1.77 39.00
CA ARG A 69 7.05 1.40 38.30
C ARG A 69 5.87 2.12 38.93
N ARG A 70 5.12 2.86 38.12
CA ARG A 70 3.70 3.15 38.37
C ARG A 70 2.95 2.93 37.08
N SER A 71 2.12 1.89 37.12
CA SER A 71 1.02 1.66 36.20
C SER A 71 0.13 2.91 36.15
N VAL A 72 0.14 3.60 35.03
CA VAL A 72 -0.87 4.61 34.68
C VAL A 72 -1.69 3.98 33.56
N GLY A 73 -2.98 3.81 33.80
CA GLY A 73 -3.93 3.34 32.80
C GLY A 73 -3.83 4.21 31.56
N VAL A 74 -3.72 3.56 30.41
CA VAL A 74 -3.74 4.23 29.12
C VAL A 74 -5.19 4.51 28.77
N ASP A 75 -5.71 5.62 29.28
CA ASP A 75 -6.84 6.30 28.67
C ASP A 75 -6.32 7.05 27.43
N ALA A 76 -5.98 6.33 26.37
CA ALA A 76 -5.74 6.92 25.07
C ALA A 76 -7.08 7.01 24.34
N LYS A 77 -7.79 8.14 24.47
CA LYS A 77 -8.59 8.60 23.33
C LYS A 77 -7.61 9.16 22.30
N ALA A 78 -6.95 8.26 21.59
CA ALA A 78 -6.25 8.56 20.37
C ALA A 78 -7.30 8.87 19.29
N GLY A 79 -7.13 10.00 18.61
CA GLY A 79 -7.90 10.37 17.44
C GLY A 79 -6.98 10.54 16.25
N VAL A 80 -7.55 10.44 15.06
CA VAL A 80 -6.86 10.79 13.82
C VAL A 80 -6.35 12.23 13.88
N ASN A 81 -5.21 12.51 13.24
CA ASN A 81 -4.66 13.85 13.08
C ASN A 81 -4.17 14.01 11.64
N ARG A 82 -4.99 14.61 10.79
CA ARG A 82 -4.68 14.86 9.38
C ARG A 82 -4.10 16.24 9.14
N LEU A 83 -3.10 16.32 8.26
CA LEU A 83 -2.50 17.55 7.76
C LEU A 83 -2.39 17.47 6.23
N ILE A 84 -3.24 18.20 5.52
CA ILE A 84 -3.25 18.23 4.05
C ILE A 84 -2.60 19.50 3.57
N HIS A 85 -1.57 19.33 2.75
CA HIS A 85 -0.81 20.38 2.12
C HIS A 85 -1.04 20.43 0.62
N ASP A 86 -0.81 21.60 0.04
CA ASP A 86 -0.84 21.88 -1.39
C ASP A 86 0.59 22.20 -1.86
N ALA A 87 1.12 21.39 -2.78
CA ALA A 87 2.44 21.59 -3.38
C ALA A 87 2.44 22.62 -4.53
N GLN A 88 1.26 23.13 -4.91
CA GLN A 88 1.03 24.23 -5.86
C GLN A 88 1.64 23.99 -7.23
N GLY A 89 1.58 22.74 -7.68
CA GLY A 89 2.15 22.31 -8.95
C GLY A 89 3.68 22.29 -8.97
N THR A 90 4.32 22.37 -7.80
CA THR A 90 5.77 22.25 -7.62
C THR A 90 6.13 20.88 -7.06
N GLU A 91 7.41 20.51 -7.13
CA GLU A 91 7.91 19.27 -6.51
C GLU A 91 8.48 19.50 -5.09
N THR A 92 8.09 20.61 -4.42
CA THR A 92 8.57 20.95 -3.07
C THR A 92 7.59 20.47 -2.00
N LEU A 93 8.04 19.54 -1.15
CA LEU A 93 7.23 18.94 -0.08
C LEU A 93 7.53 19.57 1.30
N PRO A 94 6.53 19.63 2.22
CA PRO A 94 5.14 19.22 2.02
C PRO A 94 4.30 20.28 1.27
N GLY A 95 4.82 21.49 1.06
CA GLY A 95 4.03 22.60 0.50
C GLY A 95 3.26 23.38 1.58
N VAL A 96 2.22 24.10 1.18
CA VAL A 96 1.44 24.97 2.07
C VAL A 96 0.35 24.15 2.77
N LEU A 97 0.23 24.23 4.10
CA LEU A 97 -0.88 23.59 4.82
C LEU A 97 -2.20 24.27 4.42
N VAL A 98 -3.15 23.50 3.92
CA VAL A 98 -4.44 24.01 3.40
C VAL A 98 -5.65 23.43 4.13
N ARG A 99 -5.52 22.29 4.82
CA ARG A 99 -6.57 21.73 5.68
C ARG A 99 -5.98 20.87 6.79
N SER A 100 -6.50 21.01 8.00
CA SER A 100 -6.06 20.27 9.19
C SER A 100 -7.21 19.56 9.90
N GLU A 101 -6.89 18.69 10.85
CA GLU A 101 -7.87 17.90 11.59
C GLU A 101 -8.96 18.79 12.22
N GLY A 102 -10.23 18.42 12.01
CA GLY A 102 -11.39 19.17 12.50
C GLY A 102 -11.80 20.40 11.69
N GLU A 103 -11.06 20.78 10.64
CA GLU A 103 -11.47 21.88 9.75
C GLU A 103 -12.52 21.43 8.71
N GLU A 104 -13.44 22.35 8.42
CA GLU A 104 -14.49 22.17 7.41
C GLU A 104 -13.89 21.93 6.01
N PRO A 105 -14.63 21.26 5.10
CA PRO A 105 -14.22 21.10 3.71
C PRO A 105 -13.89 22.43 3.02
N VAL A 106 -12.88 22.39 2.14
CA VAL A 106 -12.45 23.55 1.34
C VAL A 106 -13.03 23.45 -0.09
N SER A 107 -12.80 24.45 -0.93
CA SER A 107 -13.29 24.43 -2.33
C SER A 107 -12.54 23.45 -3.23
N ASP A 108 -11.33 23.05 -2.84
CA ASP A 108 -10.48 22.14 -3.60
C ASP A 108 -10.89 20.69 -3.35
N GLU A 109 -11.24 19.98 -4.43
CA GLU A 109 -11.72 18.61 -4.36
C GLU A 109 -10.62 17.63 -3.95
N ALA A 110 -9.41 17.74 -4.52
CA ALA A 110 -8.30 16.85 -4.22
C ALA A 110 -7.89 16.96 -2.74
N VAL A 111 -7.91 18.17 -2.17
CA VAL A 111 -7.68 18.39 -0.73
C VAL A 111 -8.70 17.65 0.12
N ASN A 112 -9.97 17.67 -0.28
CA ASN A 112 -11.04 17.01 0.47
C ASN A 112 -10.98 15.49 0.33
N GLU A 113 -10.76 14.98 -0.88
CA GLU A 113 -10.58 13.56 -1.15
C GLU A 113 -9.40 12.97 -0.37
N ALA A 114 -8.24 13.66 -0.36
CA ALA A 114 -7.10 13.26 0.44
C ALA A 114 -7.43 13.27 1.94
N TYR A 115 -8.11 14.32 2.44
CA TYR A 115 -8.52 14.40 3.83
C TYR A 115 -9.45 13.26 4.27
N ASP A 116 -10.46 12.99 3.45
CA ASP A 116 -11.49 11.99 3.74
C ASP A 116 -10.90 10.59 3.61
N GLY A 117 -10.10 10.31 2.56
CA GLY A 117 -9.47 9.02 2.34
C GLY A 117 -8.41 8.65 3.39
N LEU A 118 -7.63 9.62 3.88
CA LEU A 118 -6.75 9.42 5.04
C LEU A 118 -7.56 9.07 6.29
N GLY A 119 -8.74 9.68 6.46
CA GLY A 119 -9.65 9.40 7.56
C GLY A 119 -10.22 7.97 7.50
N ALA A 120 -10.74 7.57 6.35
CA ALA A 120 -11.27 6.22 6.12
C ALA A 120 -10.20 5.14 6.33
N SER A 121 -8.99 5.37 5.83
CA SER A 121 -7.84 4.48 6.04
C SER A 121 -7.47 4.37 7.52
N TYR A 122 -7.43 5.49 8.25
CA TYR A 122 -7.23 5.48 9.70
C TYR A 122 -8.32 4.66 10.41
N SER A 123 -9.58 4.87 10.05
CA SER A 123 -10.72 4.16 10.63
C SER A 123 -10.62 2.66 10.43
N LEU A 124 -10.26 2.17 9.23
CA LEU A 124 -9.98 0.74 9.03
C LEU A 124 -8.95 0.23 10.06
N PHE A 125 -7.79 0.86 10.15
CA PHE A 125 -6.73 0.39 11.04
C PHE A 125 -7.09 0.49 12.52
N ALA A 126 -7.77 1.56 12.93
CA ALA A 126 -8.16 1.78 14.32
C ALA A 126 -9.31 0.85 14.76
N GLU A 127 -10.33 0.69 13.91
CA GLU A 127 -11.56 -0.01 14.24
C GLU A 127 -11.45 -1.52 14.00
N ALA A 128 -10.91 -1.93 12.85
CA ALA A 128 -10.77 -3.35 12.53
C ALA A 128 -9.55 -3.97 13.22
N PHE A 129 -8.43 -3.25 13.32
CA PHE A 129 -7.15 -3.81 13.76
C PHE A 129 -6.62 -3.24 15.08
N GLY A 130 -7.32 -2.29 15.71
CA GLY A 130 -6.90 -1.67 16.97
C GLY A 130 -5.58 -0.90 16.87
N ARG A 131 -5.14 -0.54 15.66
CA ARG A 131 -3.88 0.17 15.42
C ARG A 131 -4.10 1.68 15.41
N ASN A 132 -3.39 2.39 16.29
CA ASN A 132 -3.41 3.85 16.32
C ASN A 132 -2.42 4.46 15.32
N SER A 133 -2.87 4.75 14.10
CA SER A 133 -2.08 5.35 13.01
C SER A 133 -0.91 4.49 12.50
N LEU A 134 -0.07 5.07 11.65
CA LEU A 134 1.01 4.38 10.91
C LEU A 134 2.01 3.69 11.81
N ASP A 135 2.33 4.27 12.97
CA ASP A 135 3.36 3.79 13.91
C ASP A 135 2.77 3.08 15.14
N GLY A 136 1.44 2.95 15.22
CA GLY A 136 0.74 2.45 16.40
C GLY A 136 0.72 3.40 17.60
N ASN A 137 1.26 4.62 17.46
CA ASN A 137 1.37 5.62 18.53
C ASN A 137 0.77 6.98 18.15
N GLY A 138 -0.08 7.04 17.13
CA GLY A 138 -0.82 8.26 16.76
C GLY A 138 0.00 9.24 15.93
N MET A 139 0.95 8.74 15.12
CA MET A 139 1.64 9.56 14.11
C MET A 139 0.64 10.38 13.27
N PRO A 140 0.89 11.68 13.04
CA PRO A 140 0.05 12.48 12.14
C PRO A 140 0.06 11.91 10.72
N LEU A 141 -1.10 11.95 10.07
CA LEU A 141 -1.25 11.58 8.66
C LEU A 141 -1.08 12.84 7.82
N ILE A 142 0.06 12.91 7.12
CA ILE A 142 0.41 14.08 6.30
C ILE A 142 0.24 13.69 4.84
N ALA A 143 -0.42 14.55 4.06
CA ALA A 143 -0.52 14.41 2.61
C ALA A 143 -0.19 15.72 1.89
N SER A 144 0.37 15.62 0.69
CA SER A 144 0.54 16.73 -0.25
C SER A 144 -0.19 16.43 -1.55
N VAL A 145 -1.10 17.31 -1.95
CA VAL A 145 -1.78 17.26 -3.26
C VAL A 145 -1.14 18.26 -4.24
N HIS A 146 -1.52 18.19 -5.52
CA HIS A 146 -1.00 19.03 -6.60
C HIS A 146 0.52 18.99 -6.71
N TYR A 147 1.10 17.80 -6.53
CA TYR A 147 2.54 17.60 -6.63
C TYR A 147 2.96 17.56 -8.10
N GLY A 148 3.91 18.44 -8.46
CA GLY A 148 4.41 18.54 -9.83
C GLY A 148 3.36 19.02 -10.85
N GLN A 149 3.72 18.99 -12.13
CA GLN A 149 2.82 19.31 -13.24
C GLN A 149 2.56 18.03 -14.02
N ASP A 150 1.28 17.70 -14.23
CA ASP A 150 0.86 16.46 -14.90
C ASP A 150 1.58 15.23 -14.31
N TYR A 151 1.64 15.14 -12.98
CA TYR A 151 2.39 14.08 -12.34
C TYR A 151 1.54 12.81 -12.28
N ASP A 152 1.88 11.84 -13.13
CA ASP A 152 1.17 10.57 -13.29
C ASP A 152 1.52 9.53 -12.21
N ASN A 153 1.60 9.96 -10.94
CA ASN A 153 1.84 9.04 -9.84
C ASN A 153 1.31 9.54 -8.49
N ALA A 154 1.27 8.61 -7.54
CA ALA A 154 1.20 8.88 -6.12
C ALA A 154 2.24 8.03 -5.39
N PHE A 155 2.68 8.46 -4.21
CA PHE A 155 3.66 7.72 -3.43
C PHE A 155 3.67 8.07 -1.94
N PHE A 156 4.11 7.12 -1.11
CA PHE A 156 4.57 7.35 0.25
C PHE A 156 6.09 7.53 0.29
N ASP A 157 6.54 8.68 0.80
CA ASP A 157 7.95 9.04 0.83
C ASP A 157 8.68 8.60 2.12
N GLY A 158 8.03 7.81 2.98
CA GLY A 158 8.51 7.49 4.32
C GLY A 158 8.05 8.45 5.42
N ARG A 159 7.43 9.58 5.06
CA ARG A 159 6.97 10.61 6.00
C ARG A 159 5.56 11.10 5.71
N LEU A 160 5.23 11.31 4.43
CA LEU A 160 3.93 11.79 3.97
C LEU A 160 3.52 11.09 2.66
N MET A 161 2.22 11.10 2.40
CA MET A 161 1.64 10.69 1.12
C MET A 161 1.68 11.86 0.15
N VAL A 162 1.94 11.59 -1.13
CA VAL A 162 2.08 12.60 -2.17
C VAL A 162 1.21 12.18 -3.36
N PHE A 163 0.39 13.09 -3.85
CA PHE A 163 -0.54 12.85 -4.94
C PHE A 163 -0.33 13.85 -6.06
N GLY A 164 -0.14 13.33 -7.28
CA GLY A 164 -0.23 14.12 -8.50
C GLY A 164 -1.67 14.24 -9.00
N ASP A 165 -1.85 15.17 -9.93
CA ASP A 165 -3.16 15.45 -10.53
C ASP A 165 -3.42 14.62 -11.81
N GLY A 166 -2.42 13.85 -12.28
CA GLY A 166 -2.49 13.16 -13.57
C GLY A 166 -2.43 14.12 -14.76
N ASP A 167 -2.46 13.56 -15.97
CA ASP A 167 -2.26 14.28 -17.23
C ASP A 167 -3.57 14.66 -17.97
N ASP A 168 -4.73 14.25 -17.47
CA ASP A 168 -6.07 14.37 -18.06
C ASP A 168 -6.29 13.68 -19.42
N GLU A 169 -5.27 13.08 -20.05
CA GLU A 169 -5.46 12.20 -21.22
C GLU A 169 -5.54 10.73 -20.79
N VAL A 170 -4.72 10.30 -19.82
CA VAL A 170 -4.69 8.92 -19.32
C VAL A 170 -5.14 8.85 -17.87
N PHE A 171 -4.57 9.69 -17.00
CA PHE A 171 -4.92 9.73 -15.59
C PHE A 171 -5.74 10.97 -15.22
N THR A 172 -6.80 10.79 -14.44
CA THR A 172 -7.66 11.87 -13.91
C THR A 172 -7.23 12.38 -12.53
N GLY A 173 -6.08 11.90 -12.03
CA GLY A 173 -5.60 12.14 -10.66
C GLY A 173 -5.73 10.93 -9.74
N PHE A 174 -5.09 11.01 -8.57
CA PHE A 174 -4.90 9.87 -7.67
C PHE A 174 -5.67 9.96 -6.35
N THR A 175 -6.18 11.13 -5.97
CA THR A 175 -6.97 11.32 -4.74
C THR A 175 -8.40 10.77 -4.87
N GLY A 176 -8.94 10.71 -6.08
CA GLY A 176 -10.29 10.16 -6.33
C GLY A 176 -10.42 8.65 -6.16
N SER A 177 -9.32 7.92 -5.91
CA SER A 177 -9.36 6.48 -5.62
C SER A 177 -8.97 6.21 -4.17
N LEU A 178 -9.96 5.83 -3.35
CA LEU A 178 -9.74 5.49 -1.95
C LEU A 178 -8.80 4.28 -1.78
N SER A 179 -8.85 3.28 -2.67
CA SER A 179 -7.88 2.19 -2.68
C SER A 179 -6.43 2.64 -2.85
N ILE A 180 -6.17 3.72 -3.60
CA ILE A 180 -4.82 4.26 -3.78
C ILE A 180 -4.39 5.01 -2.53
N ILE A 181 -5.27 5.82 -1.96
CA ILE A 181 -4.98 6.51 -0.69
C ILE A 181 -4.66 5.48 0.42
N GLY A 182 -5.48 4.42 0.53
CA GLY A 182 -5.27 3.33 1.47
C GLY A 182 -3.99 2.54 1.20
N HIS A 183 -3.64 2.32 -0.08
CA HIS A 183 -2.39 1.69 -0.50
C HIS A 183 -1.16 2.51 -0.04
N GLU A 184 -1.13 3.82 -0.34
CA GLU A 184 -0.01 4.68 0.05
C GLU A 184 0.14 4.77 1.57
N LEU A 185 -0.97 4.89 2.28
CA LEU A 185 -0.97 4.90 3.74
C LEU A 185 -0.42 3.57 4.31
N SER A 186 -0.74 2.46 3.66
CA SER A 186 -0.34 1.13 4.09
C SER A 186 1.15 0.86 3.95
N HIS A 187 1.84 1.49 3.00
CA HIS A 187 3.31 1.49 2.99
C HIS A 187 3.89 2.07 4.28
N GLY A 188 3.26 3.11 4.83
CA GLY A 188 3.62 3.66 6.14
C GLY A 188 3.42 2.68 7.29
N VAL A 189 2.37 1.87 7.26
CA VAL A 189 2.16 0.80 8.25
C VAL A 189 3.22 -0.29 8.10
N ILE A 190 3.52 -0.72 6.87
CA ILE A 190 4.53 -1.75 6.58
C ILE A 190 5.91 -1.29 7.07
N SER A 191 6.30 -0.04 6.82
CA SER A 191 7.61 0.50 7.25
C SER A 191 7.77 0.61 8.77
N HIS A 192 6.67 0.62 9.54
CA HIS A 192 6.67 0.64 11.00
C HIS A 192 6.38 -0.74 11.63
N THR A 193 6.36 -1.79 10.81
CA THR A 193 6.06 -3.17 11.24
C THR A 193 7.08 -4.13 10.65
N ALA A 194 6.74 -4.85 9.57
CA ALA A 194 7.61 -5.85 8.95
C ALA A 194 8.81 -5.26 8.19
N ASP A 195 8.73 -3.99 7.76
CA ASP A 195 9.73 -3.27 6.95
C ASP A 195 10.27 -4.13 5.78
N LEU A 196 9.33 -4.78 5.07
CA LEU A 196 9.64 -5.67 3.95
C LEU A 196 10.53 -4.97 2.92
N GLU A 197 11.67 -5.60 2.61
CA GLU A 197 12.63 -5.08 1.65
C GLU A 197 11.94 -4.85 0.31
N TYR A 198 12.14 -3.68 -0.29
CA TYR A 198 11.47 -3.33 -1.55
C TYR A 198 12.24 -3.85 -2.77
N PHE A 199 12.46 -5.16 -2.80
CA PHE A 199 13.08 -5.89 -3.90
C PHE A 199 12.57 -7.33 -3.99
N GLY A 200 12.38 -7.85 -5.20
CA GLY A 200 11.99 -9.25 -5.45
C GLY A 200 10.68 -9.64 -4.76
N GLN A 201 10.61 -10.86 -4.20
CA GLN A 201 9.41 -11.35 -3.50
C GLN A 201 9.05 -10.56 -2.23
N PRO A 202 9.99 -10.16 -1.35
CA PRO A 202 9.67 -9.27 -0.23
C PRO A 202 9.06 -7.94 -0.69
N GLY A 203 9.55 -7.39 -1.80
CA GLY A 203 9.01 -6.14 -2.36
C GLY A 203 7.64 -6.34 -2.98
N ALA A 204 7.42 -7.47 -3.66
CA ALA A 204 6.09 -7.84 -4.15
C ALA A 204 5.09 -8.12 -3.00
N LEU A 205 5.55 -8.60 -1.84
CA LEU A 205 4.73 -8.69 -0.62
C LEU A 205 4.42 -7.31 -0.03
N ASN A 206 5.36 -6.37 -0.09
CA ASN A 206 5.14 -4.99 0.33
C ASN A 206 4.01 -4.35 -0.49
N GLU A 207 4.11 -4.41 -1.83
CA GLU A 207 3.05 -3.98 -2.76
C GLU A 207 1.73 -4.71 -2.54
N HIS A 208 1.78 -6.04 -2.40
CA HIS A 208 0.60 -6.85 -2.11
C HIS A 208 -0.12 -6.42 -0.83
N CYS A 209 0.61 -6.22 0.26
CA CYS A 209 0.00 -5.82 1.52
C CYS A 209 -0.59 -4.41 1.42
N ALA A 210 0.04 -3.51 0.68
CA ALA A 210 -0.52 -2.20 0.40
C ALA A 210 -1.82 -2.29 -0.42
N ASP A 211 -1.87 -3.13 -1.46
CA ASP A 211 -3.11 -3.43 -2.21
C ASP A 211 -4.20 -4.04 -1.33
N VAL A 212 -3.86 -5.00 -0.45
CA VAL A 212 -4.80 -5.63 0.49
C VAL A 212 -5.47 -4.59 1.38
N PHE A 213 -4.70 -3.74 2.05
CA PHE A 213 -5.29 -2.74 2.94
C PHE A 213 -5.93 -1.57 2.21
N GLY A 214 -5.49 -1.25 0.99
CA GLY A 214 -6.20 -0.35 0.08
C GLY A 214 -7.60 -0.87 -0.25
N ALA A 215 -7.71 -2.13 -0.69
CA ALA A 215 -8.99 -2.76 -0.98
C ALA A 215 -9.87 -2.94 0.27
N LEU A 216 -9.28 -3.25 1.43
CA LEU A 216 -10.02 -3.32 2.69
C LEU A 216 -10.50 -1.94 3.15
N THR A 217 -9.80 -0.86 2.80
CA THR A 217 -10.24 0.51 3.12
C THR A 217 -11.51 0.84 2.34
N ASP A 218 -11.53 0.57 1.03
CA ASP A 218 -12.74 0.72 0.20
C ASP A 218 -13.92 -0.08 0.76
N GLN A 219 -13.66 -1.35 1.10
CA GLN A 219 -14.69 -2.24 1.61
C GLN A 219 -15.22 -1.79 2.97
N HIS A 220 -14.33 -1.40 3.89
CA HIS A 220 -14.70 -0.96 5.23
C HIS A 220 -15.50 0.35 5.20
N ASP A 221 -15.03 1.33 4.43
CA ASP A 221 -15.71 2.63 4.28
C ASP A 221 -17.11 2.48 3.67
N SER A 222 -17.23 1.58 2.69
CA SER A 222 -18.52 1.29 2.03
C SER A 222 -19.39 0.24 2.74
N GLY A 223 -18.89 -0.39 3.81
CA GLY A 223 -19.57 -1.50 4.50
C GLY A 223 -19.83 -2.71 3.59
N GLN A 224 -18.93 -3.00 2.67
CA GLN A 224 -19.06 -4.09 1.68
C GLN A 224 -18.47 -5.40 2.18
N ASP A 225 -19.21 -6.49 1.96
CA ASP A 225 -18.67 -7.83 2.12
C ASP A 225 -17.73 -8.20 0.95
N ALA A 226 -16.86 -9.19 1.18
CA ALA A 226 -15.90 -9.70 0.20
C ALA A 226 -16.52 -10.11 -1.15
N GLY A 227 -17.78 -10.54 -1.14
CA GLY A 227 -18.51 -10.97 -2.33
C GLY A 227 -19.00 -9.82 -3.22
N ASP A 228 -19.17 -8.62 -2.65
CA ASP A 228 -19.63 -7.42 -3.36
C ASP A 228 -18.48 -6.48 -3.75
N ALA A 229 -17.30 -6.67 -3.14
CA ALA A 229 -16.11 -5.87 -3.38
C ALA A 229 -15.60 -5.98 -4.82
N SER A 230 -15.11 -4.87 -5.38
CA SER A 230 -14.57 -4.82 -6.75
C SER A 230 -13.27 -5.61 -6.91
N TRP A 231 -12.46 -5.67 -5.83
CA TRP A 231 -11.10 -6.20 -5.84
C TRP A 231 -10.20 -5.54 -6.90
N LEU A 232 -10.48 -4.28 -7.23
CA LEU A 232 -9.70 -3.46 -8.15
C LEU A 232 -8.91 -2.40 -7.38
N ILE A 233 -7.65 -2.19 -7.75
CA ILE A 233 -6.80 -1.14 -7.17
C ILE A 233 -6.65 -0.01 -8.18
N GLY A 234 -7.01 1.20 -7.77
CA GLY A 234 -7.03 2.37 -8.65
C GLY A 234 -8.21 2.38 -9.61
N ALA A 235 -9.38 1.86 -9.20
CA ALA A 235 -10.59 2.02 -9.99
C ALA A 235 -10.94 3.51 -10.15
N GLY A 236 -11.27 3.92 -11.38
CA GLY A 236 -11.70 5.30 -11.68
C GLY A 236 -10.59 6.33 -11.92
N ILE A 237 -9.31 5.94 -11.84
CA ILE A 237 -8.20 6.89 -12.13
C ILE A 237 -7.94 7.08 -13.62
N PHE A 238 -8.45 6.17 -14.46
CA PHE A 238 -8.28 6.25 -15.89
C PHE A 238 -9.36 7.13 -16.51
N THR A 239 -8.99 7.93 -17.50
CA THR A 239 -9.96 8.65 -18.32
C THR A 239 -10.82 7.70 -19.14
N SER A 240 -11.91 8.20 -19.72
CA SER A 240 -12.75 7.42 -20.64
C SER A 240 -12.04 6.99 -21.94
N GLU A 241 -10.87 7.54 -22.22
CA GLU A 241 -10.09 7.19 -23.42
C GLU A 241 -9.31 5.88 -23.20
N VAL A 242 -9.01 5.49 -21.97
CA VAL A 242 -8.22 4.28 -21.70
C VAL A 242 -9.12 3.05 -21.71
N THR A 243 -8.68 1.99 -22.40
CA THR A 243 -9.33 0.67 -22.30
C THR A 243 -8.84 -0.07 -21.06
N GLY A 244 -9.37 0.33 -19.90
CA GLY A 244 -9.00 -0.25 -18.61
C GLY A 244 -10.00 0.08 -17.51
N LYS A 245 -9.98 -0.69 -16.44
CA LYS A 245 -10.87 -0.50 -15.28
C LYS A 245 -10.13 0.05 -14.07
N ALA A 246 -8.86 -0.32 -13.92
CA ALA A 246 -8.03 -0.03 -12.75
C ALA A 246 -6.56 -0.35 -13.08
N LEU A 247 -5.62 -0.01 -12.19
CA LEU A 247 -4.21 -0.39 -12.34
C LEU A 247 -4.02 -1.90 -12.19
N ARG A 248 -4.72 -2.52 -11.24
CA ARG A 248 -4.56 -3.93 -10.89
C ARG A 248 -5.91 -4.55 -10.54
N SER A 249 -6.02 -5.85 -10.77
CA SER A 249 -7.13 -6.68 -10.26
C SER A 249 -6.55 -7.70 -9.31
N MET A 250 -6.99 -7.68 -8.04
CA MET A 250 -6.55 -8.66 -7.06
C MET A 250 -7.15 -10.04 -7.34
N LEU A 251 -8.43 -10.11 -7.75
CA LEU A 251 -9.11 -11.38 -8.00
C LEU A 251 -8.68 -12.03 -9.32
N ALA A 252 -8.36 -11.22 -10.33
CA ALA A 252 -7.94 -11.67 -11.66
C ALA A 252 -6.74 -10.85 -12.20
N PRO A 253 -5.54 -10.98 -11.60
CA PRO A 253 -4.33 -10.30 -12.08
C PRO A 253 -4.09 -10.56 -13.58
N GLY A 254 -3.65 -9.53 -14.31
CA GLY A 254 -3.45 -9.60 -15.76
C GLY A 254 -4.70 -9.22 -16.58
N THR A 255 -5.73 -8.66 -15.95
CA THR A 255 -7.01 -8.32 -16.61
C THR A 255 -7.51 -6.91 -16.33
N ALA A 256 -6.76 -6.10 -15.57
CA ALA A 256 -7.21 -4.78 -15.14
C ALA A 256 -7.35 -3.78 -16.30
N TYR A 257 -6.49 -3.91 -17.32
CA TYR A 257 -6.52 -3.12 -18.54
C TYR A 257 -5.96 -3.90 -19.75
N ASP A 258 -6.41 -3.50 -20.94
CA ASP A 258 -5.96 -4.00 -22.24
C ASP A 258 -6.14 -2.87 -23.26
N ASP A 259 -5.15 -1.99 -23.33
CA ASP A 259 -5.18 -0.75 -24.11
C ASP A 259 -4.05 -0.74 -25.15
N ASP A 260 -4.28 -0.10 -26.30
CA ASP A 260 -3.32 -0.09 -27.42
C ASP A 260 -2.04 0.72 -27.12
N VAL A 261 -2.11 1.70 -26.20
CA VAL A 261 -0.95 2.47 -25.74
C VAL A 261 -0.36 1.85 -24.48
N LEU A 262 -1.18 1.64 -23.45
CA LEU A 262 -0.68 1.13 -22.16
C LEU A 262 -0.18 -0.33 -22.28
N GLY A 263 -0.70 -1.08 -23.25
CA GLY A 263 -0.53 -2.52 -23.35
C GLY A 263 -1.57 -3.26 -22.51
N THR A 264 -1.31 -4.54 -22.28
CA THR A 264 -2.13 -5.40 -21.42
C THR A 264 -1.51 -5.48 -20.03
N ASP A 265 -2.33 -5.55 -18.99
CA ASP A 265 -1.92 -5.80 -17.61
C ASP A 265 -0.97 -7.02 -17.53
N PRO A 266 0.31 -6.83 -17.12
CA PRO A 266 1.32 -7.88 -17.19
C PRO A 266 1.35 -8.79 -15.95
N GLN A 267 0.52 -8.57 -14.93
CA GLN A 267 0.64 -9.30 -13.67
C GLN A 267 0.34 -10.80 -13.81
N PRO A 268 1.26 -11.71 -13.43
CA PRO A 268 0.92 -13.10 -13.24
C PRO A 268 -0.05 -13.29 -12.05
N ASP A 269 -0.90 -14.30 -12.19
CA ASP A 269 -1.89 -14.70 -11.18
C ASP A 269 -1.50 -16.02 -10.46
N HIS A 270 -0.32 -16.58 -10.79
CA HIS A 270 0.15 -17.88 -10.35
C HIS A 270 1.69 -17.98 -10.47
N MET A 271 2.32 -18.74 -9.58
CA MET A 271 3.79 -18.88 -9.46
C MET A 271 4.51 -19.48 -10.67
N ASP A 272 3.83 -20.27 -11.50
CA ASP A 272 4.40 -20.81 -12.76
C ASP A 272 4.71 -19.73 -13.80
N ARG A 273 4.07 -18.56 -13.68
CA ARG A 273 4.26 -17.38 -14.49
C ARG A 273 5.03 -16.26 -13.77
N PHE A 274 5.65 -16.57 -12.63
CA PHE A 274 6.48 -15.61 -11.91
C PHE A 274 7.51 -14.96 -12.83
N VAL A 275 7.59 -13.63 -12.80
CA VAL A 275 8.48 -12.85 -13.66
C VAL A 275 9.79 -12.61 -12.94
N THR A 276 10.86 -13.26 -13.41
CA THR A 276 12.24 -12.97 -12.96
C THR A 276 12.81 -11.82 -13.78
N THR A 277 13.08 -10.69 -13.15
CA THR A 277 13.61 -9.48 -13.80
C THR A 277 14.49 -8.67 -12.83
N GLU A 278 15.25 -7.71 -13.34
CA GLU A 278 15.93 -6.67 -12.54
C GLU A 278 15.18 -5.33 -12.59
N SER A 279 14.30 -5.15 -13.58
CA SER A 279 13.41 -3.99 -13.67
C SER A 279 12.41 -4.00 -12.52
N ASP A 280 11.79 -2.84 -12.24
CA ASP A 280 10.73 -2.75 -11.24
C ASP A 280 11.15 -3.34 -9.88
N ASN A 281 12.39 -3.07 -9.46
CA ASN A 281 12.97 -3.60 -8.23
C ASN A 281 12.88 -5.14 -8.12
N GLY A 282 13.07 -5.87 -9.22
CA GLY A 282 12.87 -7.32 -9.21
C GLY A 282 11.42 -7.75 -9.42
N GLY A 283 10.61 -6.90 -10.06
CA GLY A 283 9.22 -7.17 -10.40
C GLY A 283 8.27 -7.07 -9.20
N VAL A 284 8.40 -6.06 -8.36
CA VAL A 284 7.56 -5.89 -7.16
C VAL A 284 6.09 -5.65 -7.54
N HIS A 285 5.82 -4.78 -8.52
CA HIS A 285 4.47 -4.54 -9.02
C HIS A 285 4.03 -5.62 -10.00
N LEU A 286 4.97 -6.26 -10.71
CA LEU A 286 4.64 -7.38 -11.59
C LEU A 286 4.11 -8.57 -10.77
N ASN A 287 4.87 -9.03 -9.79
CA ASN A 287 4.60 -10.29 -9.10
C ASN A 287 3.63 -10.17 -7.91
N SER A 288 3.21 -8.96 -7.50
CA SER A 288 2.23 -8.77 -6.41
C SER A 288 0.84 -9.34 -6.73
N GLY A 289 0.51 -9.54 -8.01
CA GLY A 289 -0.71 -10.22 -8.45
C GLY A 289 -0.89 -11.63 -7.86
N ILE A 290 0.18 -12.39 -7.70
CA ILE A 290 0.15 -13.76 -7.18
C ILE A 290 -0.40 -13.80 -5.75
N PRO A 291 0.20 -13.11 -4.76
CA PRO A 291 -0.36 -13.07 -3.40
C PRO A 291 -1.67 -12.25 -3.32
N ASN A 292 -1.88 -11.23 -4.18
CA ASN A 292 -3.15 -10.50 -4.25
C ASN A 292 -4.32 -11.46 -4.51
N ARG A 293 -4.14 -12.37 -5.47
CA ARG A 293 -5.14 -13.39 -5.79
C ARG A 293 -5.36 -14.37 -4.66
N ALA A 294 -4.31 -14.79 -3.95
CA ALA A 294 -4.47 -15.66 -2.78
C ALA A 294 -5.36 -14.99 -1.71
N PHE A 295 -5.12 -13.72 -1.40
CA PHE A 295 -5.96 -12.98 -0.44
C PHE A 295 -7.41 -12.85 -0.92
N ALA A 296 -7.62 -12.38 -2.15
CA ALA A 296 -8.96 -12.15 -2.68
C ALA A 296 -9.77 -13.45 -2.78
N LEU A 297 -9.14 -14.57 -3.18
CA LEU A 297 -9.78 -15.89 -3.20
C LEU A 297 -10.17 -16.36 -1.79
N ALA A 298 -9.30 -16.18 -0.79
CA ALA A 298 -9.59 -16.57 0.58
C ALA A 298 -10.76 -15.75 1.15
N ALA A 299 -10.71 -14.42 0.98
CA ALA A 299 -11.77 -13.51 1.43
C ALA A 299 -13.11 -13.82 0.75
N THR A 300 -13.12 -13.99 -0.59
CA THR A 300 -14.34 -14.30 -1.35
C THR A 300 -14.95 -15.64 -0.94
N ARG A 301 -14.11 -16.64 -0.63
CA ARG A 301 -14.57 -17.96 -0.20
C ARG A 301 -15.25 -17.93 1.17
N LEU A 302 -14.71 -17.15 2.09
CA LEU A 302 -15.28 -16.99 3.43
C LEU A 302 -16.55 -16.13 3.40
N GLY A 303 -16.58 -15.13 2.52
CA GLY A 303 -17.65 -14.13 2.48
C GLY A 303 -17.62 -13.22 3.72
N GLY A 304 -18.63 -12.35 3.83
CA GLY A 304 -18.70 -11.36 4.91
C GLY A 304 -17.59 -10.30 4.82
N PRO A 305 -17.42 -9.51 5.89
CA PRO A 305 -16.39 -8.48 5.95
C PRO A 305 -14.97 -9.08 5.93
N ALA A 306 -14.19 -8.83 4.87
CA ALA A 306 -12.86 -9.40 4.74
C ALA A 306 -11.88 -8.93 5.84
N TRP A 307 -12.09 -7.74 6.40
CA TRP A 307 -11.27 -7.19 7.49
C TRP A 307 -11.51 -7.88 8.84
N GLU A 308 -12.60 -8.62 9.02
CA GLU A 308 -12.91 -9.36 10.25
C GLU A 308 -12.34 -10.79 10.25
N THR A 309 -11.90 -11.30 9.08
CA THR A 309 -11.41 -12.67 8.91
C THR A 309 -9.98 -12.70 8.37
N VAL A 310 -9.80 -12.79 7.05
CA VAL A 310 -8.48 -12.90 6.39
C VAL A 310 -7.63 -11.66 6.68
N GLY A 311 -8.25 -10.48 6.75
CA GLY A 311 -7.57 -9.24 7.13
C GLY A 311 -6.93 -9.29 8.51
N GLN A 312 -7.57 -9.94 9.50
CA GLN A 312 -6.98 -10.12 10.84
C GLN A 312 -5.70 -10.95 10.78
N VAL A 313 -5.72 -12.04 10.01
CA VAL A 313 -4.56 -12.92 9.83
C VAL A 313 -3.40 -12.17 9.16
N TRP A 314 -3.66 -11.44 8.07
CA TRP A 314 -2.64 -10.65 7.37
C TRP A 314 -2.02 -9.59 8.28
N PHE A 315 -2.86 -8.85 9.02
CA PHE A 315 -2.38 -7.81 9.92
C PHE A 315 -1.59 -8.38 11.11
N ALA A 316 -2.03 -9.51 11.68
CA ALA A 316 -1.30 -10.20 12.74
C ALA A 316 0.08 -10.69 12.26
N VAL A 317 0.18 -11.25 11.05
CA VAL A 317 1.47 -11.65 10.47
C VAL A 317 2.39 -10.45 10.25
N LEU A 318 1.89 -9.36 9.68
CA LEU A 318 2.69 -8.15 9.43
C LEU A 318 3.22 -7.49 10.70
N THR A 319 2.46 -7.58 11.79
CA THR A 319 2.85 -7.02 13.11
C THR A 319 3.56 -8.03 14.02
N GLY A 320 3.66 -9.28 13.60
CA GLY A 320 4.26 -10.38 14.36
C GLY A 320 5.79 -10.36 14.36
N SER A 321 6.39 -11.15 15.25
CA SER A 321 7.86 -11.25 15.38
C SER A 321 8.52 -12.20 14.39
N ASP A 322 7.74 -13.07 13.74
CA ASP A 322 8.27 -14.14 12.90
C ASP A 322 8.43 -13.72 11.43
N ILE A 323 7.73 -12.64 11.02
CA ILE A 323 7.99 -12.00 9.74
C ILE A 323 9.31 -11.23 9.80
N THR A 324 10.08 -11.30 8.72
CA THR A 324 11.35 -10.59 8.56
C THR A 324 11.33 -9.73 7.31
N THR A 325 12.26 -8.78 7.21
CA THR A 325 12.39 -7.88 6.04
C THR A 325 12.61 -8.66 4.73
N GLY A 326 13.21 -9.85 4.79
CA GLY A 326 13.49 -10.73 3.65
C GLY A 326 12.49 -11.87 3.45
N THR A 327 11.30 -11.80 4.05
CA THR A 327 10.28 -12.86 3.92
C THR A 327 9.83 -12.98 2.47
N ASP A 328 9.84 -14.20 1.94
CA ASP A 328 9.40 -14.52 0.59
C ASP A 328 7.95 -15.03 0.58
N PHE A 329 7.39 -15.35 -0.60
CA PHE A 329 5.99 -15.77 -0.72
C PHE A 329 5.69 -17.04 0.07
N ALA A 330 6.60 -18.01 0.04
CA ALA A 330 6.43 -19.28 0.75
C ALA A 330 6.44 -19.08 2.28
N GLY A 331 7.36 -18.24 2.78
CA GLY A 331 7.43 -17.85 4.18
C GLY A 331 6.18 -17.12 4.63
N PHE A 332 5.71 -16.14 3.86
CA PHE A 332 4.50 -15.39 4.19
C PHE A 332 3.24 -16.27 4.18
N ALA A 333 3.12 -17.18 3.20
CA ALA A 333 2.04 -18.17 3.16
C ALA A 333 2.06 -19.10 4.39
N ALA A 334 3.23 -19.58 4.79
CA ALA A 334 3.36 -20.41 6.00
C ALA A 334 2.98 -19.65 7.28
N LEU A 335 3.38 -18.37 7.39
CA LEU A 335 3.03 -17.51 8.54
C LEU A 335 1.53 -17.25 8.61
N THR A 336 0.87 -16.92 7.50
CA THR A 336 -0.58 -16.69 7.47
C THR A 336 -1.38 -17.95 7.81
N ILE A 337 -0.97 -19.13 7.33
CA ILE A 337 -1.60 -20.40 7.71
C ILE A 337 -1.38 -20.71 9.19
N ALA A 338 -0.17 -20.50 9.72
CA ALA A 338 0.12 -20.70 11.14
C ALA A 338 -0.71 -19.77 12.04
N GLU A 339 -0.86 -18.52 11.64
CA GLU A 339 -1.69 -17.54 12.35
C GLU A 339 -3.18 -17.90 12.28
N ALA A 340 -3.68 -18.40 11.14
CA ALA A 340 -5.04 -18.90 11.06
C ALA A 340 -5.29 -20.10 11.99
N VAL A 341 -4.33 -21.01 12.14
CA VAL A 341 -4.41 -22.09 13.14
C VAL A 341 -4.46 -21.51 14.55
N ALA A 342 -3.62 -20.52 14.86
CA ALA A 342 -3.55 -19.93 16.20
C ALA A 342 -4.83 -19.17 16.58
N ALA A 343 -5.40 -18.41 15.66
CA ALA A 343 -6.55 -17.54 15.90
C ALA A 343 -7.90 -18.27 15.74
N PHE A 344 -8.03 -19.17 14.76
CA PHE A 344 -9.31 -19.80 14.40
C PHE A 344 -9.33 -21.32 14.57
N GLY A 345 -8.17 -21.96 14.74
CA GLY A 345 -8.02 -23.41 14.88
C GLY A 345 -7.69 -24.11 13.57
N GLU A 346 -6.92 -25.20 13.68
CA GLU A 346 -6.61 -26.08 12.56
C GLU A 346 -7.89 -26.73 11.99
N GLY A 347 -8.05 -26.70 10.67
CA GLY A 347 -9.27 -27.19 10.00
C GLY A 347 -10.49 -26.28 10.14
N SER A 348 -10.32 -25.04 10.61
CA SER A 348 -11.36 -24.01 10.53
C SER A 348 -11.58 -23.55 9.09
N ASP A 349 -12.73 -22.94 8.81
CA ASP A 349 -13.01 -22.40 7.47
C ASP A 349 -11.95 -21.38 7.03
N VAL A 350 -11.45 -20.55 7.96
CA VAL A 350 -10.37 -19.58 7.70
C VAL A 350 -9.07 -20.30 7.33
N HIS A 351 -8.65 -21.27 8.16
CA HIS A 351 -7.47 -22.09 7.87
C HIS A 351 -7.55 -22.75 6.48
N ASP A 352 -8.67 -23.42 6.20
CA ASP A 352 -8.87 -24.15 4.96
C ASP A 352 -8.95 -23.23 3.73
N ALA A 353 -9.53 -22.04 3.89
CA ALA A 353 -9.58 -21.02 2.84
C ALA A 353 -8.18 -20.50 2.48
N LEU A 354 -7.32 -20.27 3.48
CA LEU A 354 -5.95 -19.81 3.25
C LEU A 354 -5.10 -20.86 2.56
N VAL A 355 -5.13 -22.11 3.05
CA VAL A 355 -4.40 -23.23 2.41
C VAL A 355 -4.81 -23.36 0.95
N GLN A 356 -6.12 -23.44 0.68
CA GLN A 356 -6.63 -23.60 -0.68
C GLN A 356 -6.29 -22.42 -1.60
N SER A 357 -6.21 -21.20 -1.06
CA SER A 357 -5.96 -20.01 -1.88
C SER A 357 -4.48 -19.82 -2.19
N TRP A 358 -3.58 -20.17 -1.27
CA TRP A 358 -2.14 -20.24 -1.56
C TRP A 358 -1.80 -21.35 -2.54
N ASP A 359 -2.41 -22.54 -2.38
CA ASP A 359 -2.31 -23.63 -3.34
C ASP A 359 -2.82 -23.23 -4.74
N ALA A 360 -3.93 -22.50 -4.80
CA ALA A 360 -4.54 -22.05 -6.07
C ALA A 360 -3.66 -21.07 -6.87
N VAL A 361 -2.70 -20.41 -6.23
CA VAL A 361 -1.72 -19.53 -6.89
C VAL A 361 -0.32 -20.17 -6.97
N GLY A 362 -0.19 -21.44 -6.59
CA GLY A 362 1.04 -22.22 -6.73
C GLY A 362 2.13 -21.86 -5.73
N VAL A 363 1.80 -21.21 -4.61
CA VAL A 363 2.76 -20.87 -3.56
C VAL A 363 2.86 -22.02 -2.56
N THR A 364 4.02 -22.65 -2.49
CA THR A 364 4.28 -23.73 -1.53
C THR A 364 4.40 -23.18 -0.11
N HIS A 365 3.70 -23.79 0.84
CA HIS A 365 3.66 -23.32 2.24
C HIS A 365 4.00 -24.44 3.24
N ALA A 366 4.86 -25.38 2.86
CA ALA A 366 5.15 -26.55 3.67
C ALA A 366 5.57 -26.14 5.09
N ALA A 367 4.81 -26.63 6.09
CA ALA A 367 5.11 -26.40 7.49
C ALA A 367 6.55 -26.82 7.77
N GLY A 368 7.39 -25.88 8.20
CA GLY A 368 8.77 -26.14 8.60
C GLY A 368 8.83 -27.10 9.79
N ARG A 369 8.70 -28.40 9.52
CA ARG A 369 9.22 -29.47 10.37
C ARG A 369 10.12 -30.30 9.48
N GLY A 370 11.40 -29.96 9.50
CA GLY A 370 12.46 -30.83 9.04
C GLY A 370 12.28 -32.21 9.67
N ASN A 371 11.80 -33.14 8.88
CA ASN A 371 11.77 -34.55 9.20
C ASN A 371 13.23 -35.00 9.22
N VAL A 372 13.90 -34.91 10.37
CA VAL A 372 15.13 -35.66 10.62
C VAL A 372 14.70 -37.10 10.85
N GLY A 373 14.37 -37.76 9.73
CA GLY A 373 14.10 -39.18 9.68
C GLY A 373 15.27 -39.92 10.30
N SER A 374 15.01 -40.51 11.46
CA SER A 374 15.89 -41.49 12.07
C SER A 374 15.96 -42.70 11.14
N SER A 375 17.12 -42.96 10.56
CA SER A 375 17.45 -44.28 10.01
C SER A 375 18.49 -44.93 10.92
N TRP A 376 18.03 -45.98 11.59
CA TRP A 376 18.86 -47.03 12.18
C TRP A 376 19.70 -47.75 11.13
#